data_AF-A0A4Y7S112-F1
#
_entry.id   AF-A0A4Y7S112-F1
#
_cell.length_a   1.000
_cell.length_b   1.000
_cell.length_c   1.000
_cell.angle_alpha   90.00
_cell.angle_beta   90.00
_cell.angle_gamma   90.00
#
_symmetry.space_group_name_H-M   'P 1'
#
loop_
_entity.id
_entity.type
_entity.pdbx_description
1 polymer ?
#
loop_
_entity_poly.entity_id
_entity_poly.type
_entity_poly.pdbx_seq_one_letter_code
_entity_poly.pdbx_strand_id
1 'polypeptide(L)'
;KAVWRAALERVIVQYGIFRPTFPLDEMSKDDLEHAACGPHRFVEHVEKNSAERYKAYQNRTFLPREPEYGQSYTVTNMALVPGGRFLLTSGNGSVCLWDLGHNFGQPIKPFPVAVVEGNEATLEVMCPSVDGKQLVLAVKTM
;
A
#
# COMPACT_ATOMS: atom_id res chain seq x y z
N LYS A 1 -17.14 -0.58 17.83
CA LYS A 1 -16.08 -1.16 16.95
C LYS A 1 -16.67 -2.06 15.86
N ALA A 2 -17.57 -3.00 16.18
CA ALA A 2 -18.12 -3.97 15.22
C ALA A 2 -18.78 -3.35 13.96
N VAL A 3 -19.58 -2.29 14.12
CA VAL A 3 -20.23 -1.60 12.98
C VAL A 3 -19.19 -1.06 12.00
N TRP A 4 -18.19 -0.33 12.48
CA TRP A 4 -17.14 0.24 11.64
C TRP A 4 -16.22 -0.81 11.02
N ARG A 5 -15.96 -1.91 11.72
CA ARG A 5 -15.27 -3.07 11.14
C ARG A 5 -16.05 -3.62 9.94
N ALA A 6 -17.34 -3.90 10.12
CA ALA A 6 -18.18 -4.42 9.03
C ALA A 6 -18.31 -3.43 7.86
N ALA A 7 -18.36 -2.13 8.15
CA ALA A 7 -18.35 -1.09 7.12
C ALA A 7 -17.05 -1.09 6.32
N LEU A 8 -15.89 -1.14 6.99
CA LEU A 8 -14.59 -1.19 6.32
C LEU A 8 -14.40 -2.49 5.53
N GLU A 9 -14.88 -3.63 6.04
CA GLU A 9 -14.87 -4.90 5.29
C GLU A 9 -15.65 -4.80 3.97
N ARG A 10 -16.79 -4.10 3.95
CA ARG A 10 -17.55 -3.85 2.72
C ARG A 10 -16.78 -2.96 1.75
N VAL A 11 -16.13 -1.90 2.24
CA VAL A 11 -15.28 -1.02 1.44
C VAL A 11 -14.13 -1.81 0.81
N ILE A 12 -13.48 -2.67 1.59
CA ILE A 12 -12.39 -3.52 1.10
C ILE A 12 -12.86 -4.40 -0.06
N VAL A 13 -14.02 -5.05 0.06
CA VAL A 13 -14.59 -5.89 -1.00
C VAL A 13 -15.01 -5.04 -2.21
N GLN A 14 -15.68 -3.92 -1.98
CA GLN A 14 -16.21 -3.07 -3.04
C GLN A 14 -15.11 -2.51 -3.96
N TYR A 15 -13.96 -2.12 -3.39
CA TYR A 15 -12.86 -1.52 -4.13
C TYR A 15 -11.71 -2.51 -4.44
N GLY A 16 -11.88 -3.80 -4.15
CA GLY A 16 -10.85 -4.81 -4.40
C GLY A 16 -9.55 -4.53 -3.66
N ILE A 17 -9.63 -3.98 -2.45
CA ILE A 17 -8.45 -3.60 -1.67
C ILE A 17 -7.75 -4.86 -1.17
N PHE A 18 -6.42 -4.86 -1.20
CA PHE A 18 -5.63 -5.92 -0.58
C PHE A 18 -5.89 -5.96 0.92
N ARG A 19 -6.55 -7.00 1.42
CA ARG A 19 -7.07 -7.11 2.81
C ARG A 19 -6.01 -6.81 3.88
N PRO A 20 -4.76 -7.27 3.77
CA PRO A 20 -3.72 -6.95 4.75
C PRO A 20 -3.42 -5.46 4.89
N THR A 21 -3.90 -4.61 3.98
CA THR A 21 -3.82 -3.14 4.09
C THR A 21 -4.36 -2.68 5.44
N PHE A 22 -5.49 -3.24 5.88
CA PHE A 22 -6.17 -2.85 7.11
C PHE A 22 -6.09 -3.97 8.15
N PRO A 23 -5.25 -3.84 9.20
CA PRO A 23 -5.19 -4.80 10.29
C PRO A 23 -6.38 -4.56 11.24
N LEU A 24 -7.57 -5.03 10.83
CA LEU A 24 -8.86 -4.67 11.44
C LEU A 24 -8.93 -4.87 12.96
N ASP A 25 -8.21 -5.87 13.48
CA ASP A 25 -8.19 -6.18 14.91
C ASP A 25 -7.35 -5.17 15.71
N GLU A 26 -6.24 -4.68 15.14
CA GLU A 26 -5.31 -3.71 15.74
C GLU A 26 -5.83 -2.25 15.64
N MET A 27 -6.63 -1.94 14.63
CA MET A 27 -7.14 -0.59 14.38
C MET A 27 -8.02 -0.09 15.52
N SER A 28 -7.88 1.19 15.89
CA SER A 28 -8.78 1.86 16.83
C SER A 28 -10.17 2.06 16.21
N LYS A 29 -11.15 2.48 17.01
CA LYS A 29 -12.47 2.85 16.47
C LYS A 29 -12.35 3.97 15.43
N ASP A 30 -11.53 4.97 15.72
CA ASP A 30 -11.37 6.16 14.89
C ASP A 30 -10.63 5.82 13.58
N ASP A 31 -9.66 4.90 13.63
CA ASP A 31 -8.99 4.39 12.43
C ASP A 31 -9.98 3.67 11.51
N LEU A 32 -10.85 2.82 12.07
CA LEU A 32 -11.87 2.09 11.30
C LEU A 32 -12.88 3.05 10.67
N GLU A 33 -13.35 4.04 11.41
CA GLU A 33 -14.27 5.07 10.94
C GLU A 33 -13.63 5.91 9.82
N HIS A 34 -12.41 6.37 10.03
CA HIS A 34 -11.66 7.15 9.05
C HIS A 34 -11.46 6.36 7.75
N ALA A 35 -11.03 5.10 7.83
CA ALA A 35 -10.79 4.25 6.67
C ALA A 35 -12.09 3.89 5.94
N ALA A 36 -13.17 3.55 6.65
CA ALA A 36 -14.46 3.22 6.05
C ALA A 36 -15.08 4.41 5.30
N CYS A 37 -14.94 5.62 5.84
CA CYS A 37 -15.48 6.83 5.24
C CYS A 37 -14.53 7.47 4.20
N GLY A 38 -13.27 7.02 4.12
CA GLY A 38 -12.22 7.60 3.30
C GLY A 38 -12.60 7.82 1.83
N PRO A 39 -13.07 6.79 1.11
CA PRO A 39 -13.45 6.93 -0.30
C PRO A 39 -14.53 7.99 -0.52
N HIS A 40 -15.58 7.99 0.29
CA HIS A 40 -16.67 8.98 0.15
C HIS A 40 -16.18 10.39 0.45
N ARG A 41 -15.41 10.58 1.53
CA ARG A 41 -14.82 11.88 1.89
C ARG A 41 -13.91 12.42 0.80
N PHE A 42 -13.12 11.54 0.17
CA PHE A 42 -12.24 11.92 -0.93
C PHE A 42 -13.05 12.36 -2.15
N VAL A 43 -14.03 11.56 -2.59
CA VAL A 43 -14.89 11.91 -3.74
C VAL A 43 -15.61 13.24 -3.49
N GLU A 44 -16.25 13.37 -2.33
CA GLU A 44 -16.97 14.61 -1.96
C GLU A 44 -16.02 15.82 -1.93
N HIS A 45 -14.79 15.64 -1.45
CA HIS A 45 -13.79 16.71 -1.43
C HIS A 45 -13.33 17.11 -2.84
N VAL A 46 -13.09 16.14 -3.72
CA VAL A 46 -12.71 16.35 -5.13
C VAL A 46 -13.82 17.06 -5.90
N GLU A 47 -15.06 16.62 -5.74
CA GLU A 47 -16.23 17.20 -6.41
C GLU A 47 -16.49 18.65 -5.99
N LYS A 48 -16.27 18.99 -4.71
CA LYS A 48 -16.49 20.34 -4.18
C LYS A 48 -15.35 21.33 -4.49
N ASN A 49 -14.11 20.85 -4.67
CA ASN A 49 -12.92 21.70 -4.77
C ASN A 49 -12.16 21.49 -6.08
N SER A 50 -12.87 21.34 -7.20
CA SER A 50 -12.28 20.98 -8.50
C SER A 50 -11.24 21.96 -9.05
N ALA A 51 -11.13 23.17 -8.48
CA ALA A 51 -10.21 24.23 -8.93
C ALA A 51 -8.95 24.41 -8.05
N GLU A 52 -8.88 23.82 -6.85
CA GLU A 52 -7.73 23.98 -5.96
C GLU A 52 -6.69 22.85 -6.13
N ARG A 53 -5.40 23.20 -6.08
CA ARG A 53 -4.31 22.21 -6.00
C ARG A 53 -4.36 21.53 -4.64
N TYR A 54 -4.63 20.22 -4.62
CA TYR A 54 -4.60 19.40 -3.41
C TYR A 54 -3.28 19.56 -2.66
N LYS A 55 -3.35 19.90 -1.38
CA LYS A 55 -2.18 19.91 -0.48
C LYS A 55 -2.11 18.56 0.22
N ALA A 56 -0.93 17.93 0.15
CA ALA A 56 -0.67 16.73 0.94
C ALA A 56 -0.83 17.05 2.42
N TYR A 57 -1.57 16.20 3.15
CA TYR A 57 -1.70 16.30 4.61
C TYR A 57 -0.34 16.13 5.29
N GLN A 58 0.50 15.23 4.77
CA GLN A 58 1.84 14.97 5.25
C GLN A 58 2.74 14.49 4.10
N ASN A 59 4.00 14.96 4.07
CA ASN A 59 5.05 14.40 3.22
C ASN A 59 5.95 13.51 4.05
N ARG A 60 6.25 12.31 3.54
CA ARG A 60 7.10 11.32 4.22
C ARG A 60 8.17 10.84 3.24
N THR A 61 9.42 10.85 3.66
CA THR A 61 10.52 10.32 2.86
C THR A 61 10.70 8.84 3.15
N PHE A 62 10.69 8.03 2.09
CA PHE A 62 10.96 6.61 2.15
C PHE A 62 12.36 6.31 1.62
N LEU A 63 13.19 5.65 2.43
CA LEU A 63 14.58 5.31 2.11
C LEU A 63 14.74 3.77 2.14
N PRO A 64 14.46 3.08 1.01
CA PRO A 64 14.54 1.63 0.94
C PRO A 64 15.99 1.14 1.08
N ARG A 65 16.15 0.03 1.79
CA ARG A 65 17.42 -0.67 1.96
C ARG A 65 17.27 -2.12 1.52
N GLU A 66 18.35 -2.65 0.98
CA GLU A 66 18.42 -4.08 0.66
C GLU A 66 18.30 -4.95 1.92
N PRO A 67 17.66 -6.12 1.83
CA PRO A 67 17.50 -7.03 2.97
C PRO A 67 18.84 -7.61 3.44
N GLU A 68 19.74 -7.97 2.52
CA GLU A 68 20.92 -8.78 2.82
C GLU A 68 22.03 -7.96 3.49
N TYR A 69 22.36 -6.79 2.93
CA TYR A 69 23.50 -5.98 3.38
C TYR A 69 23.11 -4.57 3.85
N GLY A 70 21.82 -4.21 3.83
CA GLY A 70 21.34 -2.89 4.25
C GLY A 70 21.83 -1.73 3.38
N GLN A 71 22.36 -2.05 2.19
CA GLN A 71 22.87 -1.10 1.20
C GLN A 71 21.71 -0.32 0.55
N SER A 72 22.08 0.71 -0.21
CA SER A 72 21.12 1.54 -0.94
C SER A 72 20.41 0.70 -2.00
N TYR A 73 19.08 0.62 -1.90
CA TYR A 73 18.25 -0.03 -2.91
C TYR A 73 17.85 0.96 -3.99
N THR A 74 18.27 0.72 -5.24
CA THR A 74 17.93 1.61 -6.36
C THR A 74 16.65 1.15 -7.02
N VAL A 75 15.59 1.93 -6.83
CA VAL A 75 14.27 1.65 -7.42
C VAL A 75 14.28 1.99 -8.91
N THR A 76 13.98 1.01 -9.77
CA THR A 76 13.83 1.18 -11.22
C THR A 76 12.36 1.24 -11.64
N ASN A 77 11.49 0.51 -10.95
CA ASN A 77 10.05 0.58 -11.13
C ASN A 77 9.35 0.50 -9.78
N MET A 78 8.15 1.08 -9.68
CA MET A 78 7.36 1.06 -8.46
C MET A 78 5.86 1.11 -8.74
N ALA A 79 5.08 0.49 -7.85
CA ALA A 79 3.63 0.51 -7.96
C ALA A 79 2.99 0.36 -6.58
N LEU A 80 2.04 1.24 -6.26
CA LEU A 80 1.28 1.19 -5.01
C LEU A 80 0.24 0.06 -5.06
N VAL A 81 0.19 -0.74 -4.01
CA VAL A 81 -0.85 -1.76 -3.85
C VAL A 81 -2.19 -1.08 -3.56
N PRO A 82 -3.32 -1.53 -4.15
CA PRO A 82 -4.63 -0.99 -3.82
C PRO A 82 -4.87 -0.95 -2.31
N GLY A 83 -5.23 0.24 -1.82
CA GLY A 83 -5.30 0.55 -0.38
C GLY A 83 -4.16 1.42 0.15
N GLY A 84 -3.06 1.56 -0.60
CA GLY A 84 -2.01 2.57 -0.37
C GLY A 84 -1.04 2.30 0.77
N ARG A 85 -1.25 1.25 1.59
CA ARG A 85 -0.32 0.86 2.66
C ARG A 85 0.95 0.21 2.12
N PHE A 86 0.82 -0.66 1.13
CA PHE A 86 1.95 -1.40 0.61
C PHE A 86 2.46 -0.81 -0.71
N LEU A 87 3.77 -0.87 -0.88
CA LEU A 87 4.44 -0.47 -2.11
C LEU A 87 5.17 -1.69 -2.67
N LEU A 88 5.05 -1.94 -3.97
CA LEU A 88 5.95 -2.84 -4.68
C LEU A 88 7.00 -2.01 -5.40
N THR A 89 8.24 -2.48 -5.38
CA THR A 89 9.32 -1.91 -6.21
C THR A 89 10.08 -3.02 -6.90
N SER A 90 10.65 -2.73 -8.08
CA SER A 90 11.75 -3.52 -8.63
C SER A 90 13.03 -2.69 -8.61
N GLY A 91 14.16 -3.35 -8.42
CA GLY A 91 15.45 -2.71 -8.22
C GLY A 91 16.51 -3.72 -7.81
N ASN A 92 17.75 -3.49 -8.23
CA ASN A 92 18.89 -4.36 -7.93
C ASN A 92 18.61 -5.84 -8.22
N GLY A 93 17.84 -6.11 -9.29
CA GLY A 93 17.46 -7.45 -9.73
C GLY A 93 16.37 -8.15 -8.91
N SER A 94 15.74 -7.49 -7.93
CA SER A 94 14.68 -8.08 -7.11
C SER A 94 13.37 -7.30 -7.20
N VAL A 95 12.26 -7.96 -6.83
CA VAL A 95 10.98 -7.28 -6.56
C VAL A 95 10.73 -7.32 -5.05
N CYS A 96 10.58 -6.14 -4.44
CA CYS A 96 10.40 -5.97 -3.01
C CYS A 96 9.00 -5.43 -2.68
N LEU A 97 8.38 -5.99 -1.64
CA LEU A 97 7.17 -5.47 -1.02
C LEU A 97 7.54 -4.70 0.26
N TRP A 98 7.03 -3.48 0.40
CA TRP A 98 7.31 -2.57 1.52
C TRP A 98 6.03 -2.21 2.24
N ASP A 99 6.09 -2.09 3.57
CA ASP A 99 4.97 -1.61 4.40
C ASP A 99 5.20 -0.14 4.77
N LEU A 100 4.37 0.76 4.24
CA LEU A 100 4.41 2.20 4.50
C LEU A 100 3.69 2.59 5.82
N GLY A 101 3.08 1.61 6.49
CA GLY A 101 2.29 1.79 7.71
C GLY A 101 0.80 2.03 7.40
N HIS A 102 -0.07 1.56 8.30
CA HIS A 102 -1.52 1.77 8.18
C HIS A 102 -1.97 3.12 8.78
N ASN A 103 -1.07 3.85 9.43
CA ASN A 103 -1.32 5.20 9.93
C ASN A 103 -0.09 6.10 9.72
N PHE A 104 -0.32 7.40 9.77
CA PHE A 104 0.71 8.43 9.54
C PHE A 104 1.73 8.56 10.68
N GLY A 105 1.43 8.03 11.87
CA GLY A 105 2.30 8.10 13.05
C GLY A 105 3.35 6.99 13.11
N GLN A 106 3.16 5.88 12.41
CA GLN A 106 4.09 4.75 12.43
C GLN A 106 5.28 5.00 11.52
N PRO A 107 6.53 4.81 11.98
CA PRO A 107 7.71 4.94 11.11
C PRO A 107 7.67 3.93 9.95
N ILE A 108 8.09 4.37 8.76
CA ILE A 108 8.27 3.45 7.61
C ILE A 108 9.53 2.65 7.88
N LYS A 109 9.40 1.32 7.90
CA LYS A 109 10.57 0.44 8.03
C LYS A 109 11.35 0.47 6.71
N PRO A 110 12.69 0.59 6.74
CA PRO A 110 13.48 0.68 5.52
C PRO A 110 13.71 -0.69 4.85
N PHE A 111 13.25 -1.78 5.45
CA PHE A 111 13.45 -3.14 4.96
C PHE A 111 12.15 -3.71 4.40
N PRO A 112 12.22 -4.54 3.34
CA PRO A 112 11.03 -5.11 2.73
C PRO A 112 10.40 -6.14 3.66
N VAL A 113 9.07 -6.28 3.56
CA VAL A 113 8.31 -7.34 4.24
C VAL A 113 8.35 -8.65 3.47
N ALA A 114 8.60 -8.60 2.16
CA ALA A 114 8.79 -9.77 1.31
C ALA A 114 9.66 -9.41 0.10
N VAL A 115 10.40 -10.38 -0.40
CA VAL A 115 11.28 -10.25 -1.56
C VAL A 115 11.01 -11.42 -2.51
N VAL A 116 10.88 -11.09 -3.79
CA VAL A 116 10.90 -12.07 -4.89
C VAL A 116 12.25 -11.93 -5.56
N GLU A 117 13.09 -12.95 -5.35
CA GLU A 117 14.41 -13.05 -5.96
C GLU A 117 14.30 -13.74 -7.33
N GLY A 118 15.02 -13.21 -8.31
CA GLY A 118 15.17 -13.79 -9.64
C GLY A 118 16.25 -13.00 -10.38
N ASN A 119 17.01 -13.64 -11.27
CA ASN A 119 18.00 -12.91 -12.06
C ASN A 119 17.31 -11.78 -12.84
N GLU A 120 17.56 -10.55 -12.41
CA GLU A 120 17.03 -9.32 -13.03
C GLU A 120 15.49 -9.24 -13.10
N ALA A 121 14.81 -9.56 -12.00
CA ALA A 121 13.36 -9.46 -11.90
C ALA A 121 12.86 -8.00 -12.01
N THR A 122 11.94 -7.75 -12.96
CA THR A 122 11.28 -6.44 -13.14
C THR A 122 9.76 -6.59 -13.00
N LEU A 123 9.15 -5.70 -12.20
CA LEU A 123 7.70 -5.66 -12.01
C LEU A 123 7.03 -5.10 -13.27
N GLU A 124 6.09 -5.85 -13.85
CA GLU A 124 5.28 -5.41 -14.99
C GLU A 124 3.87 -5.01 -14.54
N VAL A 125 3.19 -5.92 -13.83
CA VAL A 125 1.79 -5.74 -13.40
C VAL A 125 1.58 -6.36 -12.02
N MET A 126 0.68 -5.78 -11.24
CA MET A 126 0.16 -6.38 -10.02
C MET A 126 -1.36 -6.32 -9.97
N CYS A 127 -1.99 -7.31 -9.33
CA CYS A 127 -3.37 -7.19 -8.88
C CYS A 127 -3.60 -7.95 -7.56
N PRO A 128 -4.50 -7.47 -6.70
CA PRO A 128 -5.03 -8.31 -5.63
C PRO A 128 -5.78 -9.51 -6.21
N SER A 129 -5.61 -10.66 -5.56
CA SER A 129 -6.43 -11.85 -5.78
C SER A 129 -7.92 -11.56 -5.52
N VAL A 130 -8.79 -12.42 -6.05
CA VAL A 130 -10.26 -12.28 -5.94
C VAL A 130 -10.74 -12.20 -4.49
N ASP A 131 -10.11 -12.95 -3.58
CA ASP A 131 -10.44 -12.89 -2.15
C ASP A 131 -9.75 -11.74 -1.40
N GLY A 132 -8.86 -11.01 -2.08
CA GLY A 132 -8.07 -9.89 -1.56
C GLY A 132 -6.98 -10.29 -0.58
N LYS A 133 -6.67 -11.58 -0.41
CA LYS A 133 -5.68 -12.06 0.58
C LYS A 133 -4.26 -12.17 0.03
N GLN A 134 -4.13 -12.29 -1.29
CA GLN A 134 -2.86 -12.42 -2.00
C GLN A 134 -2.69 -11.31 -3.03
N LEU A 135 -1.44 -11.05 -3.42
CA LEU A 135 -1.08 -10.26 -4.60
C LEU A 135 -0.57 -11.18 -5.68
N VAL A 136 -1.09 -11.04 -6.88
CA VAL A 136 -0.61 -11.74 -8.09
C VAL A 136 0.27 -10.77 -8.84
N LEU A 137 1.51 -11.21 -9.13
CA LEU A 137 2.53 -10.40 -9.78
C LEU A 137 2.86 -11.00 -11.15
N ALA A 138 2.89 -10.16 -12.18
CA ALA A 138 3.57 -10.47 -13.43
C ALA A 138 4.97 -9.85 -13.37
N VAL A 139 5.98 -10.70 -13.42
CA VAL A 139 7.38 -10.31 -13.31
C VAL A 139 8.10 -10.77 -14.57
N LYS A 140 8.86 -9.86 -15.17
CA LYS A 140 9.77 -10.18 -16.27
C LYS A 140 11.14 -10.54 -15.68
N THR A 141 11.65 -11.71 -16.03
CA THR A 141 13.01 -12.15 -15.72
C THR A 141 13.83 -12.15 -17.01
N MET A 142 15.09 -11.74 -16.95
CA MET A 142 16.01 -11.79 -18.10
C MET A 142 16.98 -12.96 -18.02
#